data_AF-A0A4Q3MZA2-F1
#
_entry.id   AF-A0A4Q3MZA2-F1
#
_cell.length_a   1.000
_cell.length_b   1.000
_cell.length_c   1.000
_cell.angle_alpha   90.00
_cell.angle_beta   90.00
_cell.angle_gamma   90.00
#
_symmetry.space_group_name_H-M   'P 1'
#
loop_
_entity.id
_entity.type
_entity.pdbx_description
1 polymer ?
#
loop_
_entity_poly.entity_id
_entity_poly.type
_entity_poly.pdbx_seq_one_letter_code
_entity_poly.pdbx_strand_id
1 'polypeptide(L)'
;GALKSTRPFQKVAIQAKTCTALGIATFWKGRVDFNAPTLFLLGFHFIFVLGGLTGVMVAVLPFDWQVHDSYFIVAHLHYVLIGGMVFPIFAGLYYWAPVFNGHRLSEPIARWVFGLMFGGFNLAFFPMHISGLLGMPRRVYTYADGLGLNLLNAMSTVGAFLFAAGVALCFWDAWRTLRRPEQPHNNPWNAPTLEWMPAQEYGVRSIPQVASIEPLWDRPALPQEVEAGRHWLPGTAFGGRETLVTSPGKAELRHLLRLPGDGWLPLIAAAGTAGFFLLLTVAWIVPAFVFGAVSIAAIVAWLWSSDQPPPQAMVQVGDGVLLPVGATGRQSHSWWAMVILLAVDASIFAALAFSHLHVSMALEVCPPPGAALPAG
;
A
#
# COMPACT_ATOMS: atom_id res chain seq x y z
N GLY A 1 -24.77 11.78 26.93
CA GLY A 1 -23.92 10.58 26.81
C GLY A 1 -23.43 10.34 25.39
N ALA A 2 -24.33 10.02 24.45
CA ALA A 2 -24.00 9.58 23.09
C ALA A 2 -23.16 10.58 22.24
N LEU A 3 -23.36 11.90 22.41
CA LEU A 3 -22.61 12.94 21.68
C LEU A 3 -21.12 13.06 22.06
N LYS A 4 -20.67 12.46 23.17
CA LYS A 4 -19.23 12.44 23.53
C LYS A 4 -18.48 11.25 22.90
N SER A 5 -19.17 10.15 22.61
CA SER A 5 -18.60 8.91 22.06
C SER A 5 -18.26 8.99 20.56
N THR A 6 -18.95 9.85 19.81
CA THR A 6 -18.78 9.98 18.34
C THR A 6 -17.63 10.90 17.91
N ARG A 7 -17.07 11.69 18.84
CA ARG A 7 -16.03 12.70 18.55
C ARG A 7 -14.73 12.15 17.91
N PRO A 8 -14.15 11.01 18.34
CA PRO A 8 -12.93 10.49 17.70
C PRO A 8 -13.19 10.04 16.25
N PHE A 9 -14.31 9.37 15.97
CA PHE A 9 -14.68 8.96 14.60
C PHE A 9 -14.96 10.15 13.68
N GLN A 10 -15.59 11.20 14.21
CA GLN A 10 -15.80 12.44 13.47
C GLN A 10 -14.49 13.15 13.11
N LYS A 11 -13.44 13.08 13.95
CA LYS A 11 -12.12 13.65 13.65
C LYS A 11 -11.44 12.94 12.48
N VAL A 12 -11.52 11.61 12.42
CA VAL A 12 -10.99 10.83 11.28
C VAL A 12 -11.69 11.22 9.98
N ALA A 13 -13.01 11.40 10.03
CA ALA A 13 -13.79 11.83 8.86
C ALA A 13 -13.39 13.23 8.36
N ILE A 14 -12.97 14.15 9.23
CA ILE A 14 -12.51 15.49 8.82
C ILE A 14 -11.22 15.38 8.00
N GLN A 15 -10.23 14.63 8.48
CA GLN A 15 -8.94 14.49 7.78
C GLN A 15 -9.12 13.83 6.40
N ALA A 16 -9.91 12.75 6.33
CA ALA A 16 -10.21 12.09 5.06
C ALA A 16 -10.92 13.05 4.07
N LYS A 17 -11.90 13.83 4.55
CA LYS A 17 -12.59 14.83 3.73
C LYS A 17 -11.64 15.89 3.19
N THR A 18 -10.68 16.36 4.00
CA THR A 18 -9.69 17.34 3.55
C THR A 18 -8.83 16.77 2.41
N CYS A 19 -8.34 15.54 2.53
CA CYS A 19 -7.56 14.90 1.47
C CYS A 19 -8.37 14.75 0.16
N THR A 20 -9.62 14.28 0.26
CA THR A 20 -10.50 14.15 -0.91
C THR A 20 -10.83 15.52 -1.53
N ALA A 21 -11.09 16.54 -0.72
CA ALA A 21 -11.37 17.89 -1.20
C ALA A 21 -10.16 18.52 -1.91
N LEU A 22 -8.95 18.31 -1.40
CA LEU A 22 -7.72 18.75 -2.05
C LEU A 22 -7.55 18.05 -3.41
N GLY A 23 -7.82 16.74 -3.50
CA GLY A 23 -7.80 16.01 -4.77
C GLY A 23 -8.77 16.59 -5.80
N ILE A 24 -10.02 16.85 -5.40
CA ILE A 24 -11.04 17.48 -6.26
C ILE A 24 -10.62 18.89 -6.68
N ALA A 25 -10.06 19.69 -5.76
CA ALA A 25 -9.60 21.05 -6.05
C ALA A 25 -8.48 21.07 -7.12
N THR A 26 -7.59 20.07 -7.09
CA THR A 26 -6.54 19.90 -8.12
C THR A 26 -7.16 19.66 -9.50
N PHE A 27 -8.17 18.77 -9.61
CA PHE A 27 -8.88 18.54 -10.86
C PHE A 27 -9.67 19.77 -11.33
N TRP A 28 -10.25 20.55 -10.41
CA TRP A 28 -11.01 21.75 -10.75
C TRP A 28 -10.13 22.86 -11.33
N LYS A 29 -8.94 23.06 -10.76
CA LYS A 29 -8.02 24.13 -11.18
C LYS A 29 -7.15 23.75 -12.38
N GLY A 30 -6.92 22.46 -12.59
CA GLY A 30 -6.08 21.93 -13.66
C GLY A 30 -6.80 21.78 -15.01
N ARG A 31 -6.01 21.51 -16.06
CA ARG A 31 -6.52 20.97 -17.33
C ARG A 31 -6.47 19.45 -17.24
N VAL A 32 -7.63 18.80 -17.34
CA VAL A 32 -7.77 17.37 -17.10
C VAL A 32 -7.88 16.63 -18.42
N ASP A 33 -6.89 15.79 -18.73
CA ASP A 33 -6.96 14.85 -19.84
C ASP A 33 -7.73 13.58 -19.41
N PHE A 34 -8.75 13.22 -20.18
CA PHE A 34 -9.59 12.03 -19.95
C PHE A 34 -8.91 10.74 -20.42
N ASN A 35 -7.76 10.46 -19.82
CA ASN A 35 -7.00 9.23 -19.96
C ASN A 35 -7.49 8.18 -18.95
N ALA A 36 -7.09 6.93 -19.15
CA ALA A 36 -7.46 5.82 -18.28
C ALA A 36 -7.23 6.07 -16.79
N PRO A 37 -6.04 6.52 -16.32
CA PRO A 37 -5.80 6.74 -14.89
C PRO A 37 -6.75 7.78 -14.30
N THR A 38 -7.02 8.86 -15.04
CA THR A 38 -7.93 9.93 -14.65
C THR A 38 -9.35 9.41 -14.44
N LEU A 39 -9.85 8.55 -15.34
CA LEU A 39 -11.19 7.98 -15.22
C LEU A 39 -11.34 7.17 -13.92
N PHE A 40 -10.36 6.32 -13.60
CA PHE A 40 -10.37 5.56 -12.34
C PHE A 40 -10.26 6.45 -11.11
N LEU A 41 -9.46 7.53 -11.17
CA LEU A 41 -9.38 8.50 -10.08
C LEU A 41 -10.71 9.24 -9.88
N LEU A 42 -11.40 9.65 -10.94
CA LEU A 42 -12.71 10.27 -10.85
C LEU A 42 -13.74 9.29 -10.26
N GLY A 43 -13.72 8.03 -10.71
CA GLY A 43 -14.55 6.95 -10.14
C GLY A 43 -14.28 6.72 -8.65
N PHE A 44 -13.01 6.72 -8.23
CA PHE A 44 -12.59 6.66 -6.83
C PHE A 44 -13.23 7.80 -6.03
N HIS A 45 -13.07 9.06 -6.45
CA HIS A 45 -13.63 10.19 -5.71
C HIS A 45 -15.15 10.07 -5.56
N PHE A 46 -15.86 9.67 -6.62
CA PHE A 46 -17.31 9.49 -6.58
C PHE A 46 -17.72 8.39 -5.58
N ILE A 47 -17.16 7.18 -5.72
CA ILE A 47 -17.53 6.03 -4.87
C ILE A 47 -17.11 6.28 -3.42
N PHE A 48 -15.91 6.83 -3.20
CA PHE A 48 -15.37 7.08 -1.87
C PHE A 48 -16.17 8.14 -1.12
N VAL A 49 -16.65 9.18 -1.80
CA VAL A 49 -17.57 10.18 -1.20
C VAL A 49 -18.87 9.52 -0.76
N LEU A 50 -19.47 8.67 -1.60
CA LEU A 50 -20.68 7.91 -1.22
C LEU A 50 -20.43 6.97 -0.03
N GLY A 51 -19.30 6.26 -0.01
CA GLY A 51 -18.89 5.42 1.11
C GLY A 51 -18.63 6.22 2.39
N GLY A 52 -18.04 7.41 2.27
CA GLY A 52 -17.83 8.32 3.38
C GLY A 52 -19.14 8.84 3.97
N LEU A 53 -20.15 9.11 3.14
CA LEU A 53 -21.49 9.50 3.60
C LEU A 53 -22.14 8.38 4.41
N THR A 54 -22.11 7.14 3.93
CA THR A 54 -22.67 6.00 4.68
C THR A 54 -21.86 5.69 5.93
N GLY A 55 -20.56 5.95 5.94
CA GLY A 55 -19.72 5.82 7.15
C GLY A 55 -20.09 6.80 8.25
N VAL A 56 -20.44 8.04 7.88
CA VAL A 56 -20.97 9.02 8.85
C VAL A 56 -22.31 8.54 9.42
N MET A 57 -23.16 7.90 8.63
CA MET A 57 -24.43 7.34 9.11
C MET A 57 -24.19 6.23 10.14
N VAL A 58 -23.28 5.29 9.85
CA VAL A 58 -22.94 4.17 10.77
C VAL A 58 -22.22 4.67 12.04
N ALA A 59 -21.50 5.79 11.98
CA ALA A 59 -20.91 6.40 13.17
C ALA A 59 -21.95 6.93 14.17
N VAL A 60 -23.23 7.05 13.78
CA VAL A 60 -24.33 7.48 14.66
C VAL A 60 -24.91 6.26 15.36
N LEU A 61 -24.63 6.12 16.66
CA LEU A 61 -24.98 4.94 17.46
C LEU A 61 -26.45 4.45 17.32
N PRO A 62 -27.50 5.32 17.37
CA PRO A 62 -28.87 4.85 17.17
C PRO A 62 -29.13 4.26 15.78
N PHE A 63 -28.45 4.76 14.75
CA PHE A 63 -28.56 4.23 13.39
C PHE A 63 -27.81 2.90 13.29
N ASP A 64 -26.59 2.83 13.84
CA ASP A 64 -25.80 1.59 13.88
C ASP A 64 -26.61 0.46 14.51
N TRP A 65 -27.30 0.69 15.63
CA TRP A 65 -28.14 -0.35 16.25
C TRP A 65 -29.18 -0.99 15.31
N GLN A 66 -29.68 -0.25 14.33
CA GLN A 66 -30.64 -0.78 13.35
C GLN A 66 -29.96 -1.49 12.19
N VAL A 67 -28.83 -0.97 11.72
CA VAL A 67 -28.14 -1.51 10.54
C VAL A 67 -27.00 -2.46 10.88
N HIS A 68 -26.70 -2.65 12.17
CA HIS A 68 -25.64 -3.52 12.63
C HIS A 68 -25.86 -4.93 12.10
N ASP A 69 -24.78 -5.56 11.66
CA ASP A 69 -24.80 -6.92 11.11
C ASP A 69 -25.76 -7.14 9.92
N SER A 70 -26.15 -6.07 9.23
CA SER A 70 -26.93 -6.15 7.99
C SER A 70 -26.07 -5.95 6.73
N TYR A 71 -26.69 -6.18 5.57
CA TYR A 71 -26.10 -5.88 4.27
C TYR A 71 -25.74 -4.39 4.09
N PHE A 72 -26.27 -3.49 4.92
CA PHE A 72 -25.91 -2.07 4.88
C PHE A 72 -24.45 -1.86 5.28
N ILE A 73 -23.99 -2.55 6.34
CA ILE A 73 -22.58 -2.50 6.78
C ILE A 73 -21.66 -3.13 5.73
N VAL A 74 -22.10 -4.23 5.11
CA VAL A 74 -21.37 -4.86 4.01
C VAL A 74 -21.21 -3.88 2.86
N ALA A 75 -22.29 -3.23 2.43
CA ALA A 75 -22.27 -2.25 1.35
C ALA A 75 -21.37 -1.06 1.67
N HIS A 76 -21.48 -0.48 2.87
CA HIS A 76 -20.62 0.59 3.34
C HIS A 76 -19.13 0.22 3.26
N LEU A 77 -18.76 -0.95 3.80
CA LEU A 77 -17.38 -1.42 3.79
C LEU A 77 -16.85 -1.56 2.36
N HIS A 78 -17.65 -2.09 1.43
CA HIS A 78 -17.22 -2.25 0.03
C HIS A 78 -17.09 -0.90 -0.69
N TYR A 79 -17.96 0.07 -0.43
CA TYR A 79 -17.81 1.43 -0.98
C TYR A 79 -16.51 2.10 -0.52
N VAL A 80 -16.12 1.94 0.75
CA VAL A 80 -14.88 2.54 1.25
C VAL A 80 -13.65 1.73 0.81
N LEU A 81 -13.70 0.40 0.85
CA LEU A 81 -12.53 -0.46 0.60
C LEU A 81 -12.27 -0.65 -0.90
N ILE A 82 -13.30 -1.03 -1.68
CA ILE A 82 -13.14 -1.17 -3.14
C ILE A 82 -13.03 0.20 -3.78
N GLY A 83 -13.88 1.15 -3.39
CA GLY A 83 -13.75 2.53 -3.84
C GLY A 83 -12.38 3.09 -3.51
N GLY A 84 -11.97 3.02 -2.24
CA GLY A 84 -10.77 3.67 -1.73
C GLY A 84 -9.43 2.99 -2.05
N MET A 85 -9.42 1.68 -2.32
CA MET A 85 -8.18 0.95 -2.60
C MET A 85 -8.15 0.40 -4.02
N VAL A 86 -9.21 -0.27 -4.47
CA VAL A 86 -9.19 -1.00 -5.75
C VAL A 86 -9.15 -0.03 -6.94
N PHE A 87 -10.01 0.99 -6.99
CA PHE A 87 -9.98 1.96 -8.10
C PHE A 87 -8.62 2.68 -8.23
N PRO A 88 -7.98 3.18 -7.15
CA PRO A 88 -6.63 3.72 -7.21
C PRO A 88 -5.57 2.70 -7.63
N ILE A 89 -5.68 1.43 -7.25
CA ILE A 89 -4.77 0.38 -7.74
C ILE A 89 -4.88 0.24 -9.26
N PHE A 90 -6.09 0.22 -9.82
CA PHE A 90 -6.27 0.18 -11.27
C PHE A 90 -5.75 1.47 -11.94
N ALA A 91 -6.02 2.65 -11.36
CA ALA A 91 -5.43 3.90 -11.85
C ALA A 91 -3.89 3.82 -11.90
N GLY A 92 -3.27 3.29 -10.84
CA GLY A 92 -1.84 3.04 -10.76
C GLY A 92 -1.36 2.05 -11.80
N LEU A 93 -2.08 0.94 -12.01
CA LEU A 93 -1.76 -0.05 -13.03
C LEU A 93 -1.74 0.57 -14.42
N TYR A 94 -2.74 1.40 -14.78
CA TYR A 94 -2.75 2.11 -16.07
C TYR A 94 -1.66 3.19 -16.16
N TYR A 95 -1.36 3.88 -15.06
CA TYR A 95 -0.34 4.92 -15.01
C TYR A 95 1.07 4.34 -15.15
N TRP A 96 1.42 3.32 -14.37
CA TRP A 96 2.74 2.69 -14.34
C TRP A 96 2.92 1.52 -15.34
N ALA A 97 1.88 1.13 -16.09
CA ALA A 97 2.01 0.08 -17.12
C ALA A 97 3.23 0.26 -18.06
N PRO A 98 3.56 1.48 -18.53
CA PRO A 98 4.73 1.68 -19.39
C PRO A 98 6.06 1.37 -18.72
N VAL A 99 6.15 1.39 -17.38
CA VAL A 99 7.41 1.08 -16.67
C VAL A 99 7.84 -0.37 -16.90
N PHE A 100 6.90 -1.29 -17.11
CA PHE A 100 7.20 -2.72 -17.24
C PHE A 100 7.67 -3.16 -18.64
N ASN A 101 7.09 -2.59 -19.71
CA ASN A 101 7.38 -3.02 -21.09
C ASN A 101 7.48 -1.84 -22.08
N GLY A 102 7.54 -0.61 -21.57
CA GLY A 102 7.53 0.63 -22.36
C GLY A 102 6.20 0.98 -23.03
N HIS A 103 5.20 0.11 -22.95
CA HIS A 103 3.94 0.24 -23.67
C HIS A 103 2.82 0.74 -22.77
N ARG A 104 2.00 1.66 -23.28
CA ARG A 104 0.74 2.05 -22.64
C ARG A 104 -0.32 0.98 -22.88
N LEU A 105 -1.19 0.79 -21.88
CA LEU A 105 -2.42 0.04 -22.05
C LEU A 105 -3.38 0.77 -22.99
N SER A 106 -4.35 0.03 -23.53
CA SER A 106 -5.21 0.54 -24.59
C SER A 106 -6.31 1.43 -24.02
N GLU A 107 -6.27 2.73 -24.32
CA GLU A 107 -7.28 3.71 -23.87
C GLU A 107 -8.75 3.32 -24.18
N PRO A 108 -9.09 2.79 -25.38
CA PRO A 108 -10.45 2.32 -25.64
C PRO A 108 -10.88 1.15 -24.75
N ILE A 109 -9.98 0.20 -24.48
CA ILE A 109 -10.27 -0.94 -23.60
C ILE A 109 -10.39 -0.46 -22.16
N ALA A 110 -9.52 0.46 -21.73
CA ALA A 110 -9.58 1.04 -20.40
C ALA A 110 -10.92 1.72 -20.10
N ARG A 111 -11.53 2.39 -21.09
CA ARG A 111 -12.89 2.97 -20.96
C ARG A 111 -13.96 1.89 -20.77
N TRP A 112 -13.86 0.76 -21.47
CA TRP A 112 -14.75 -0.39 -21.25
C TRP A 112 -14.55 -1.02 -19.88
N VAL A 113 -13.29 -1.23 -19.47
CA VAL A 113 -12.94 -1.72 -18.13
C VAL A 113 -13.53 -0.80 -17.07
N PHE A 114 -13.31 0.50 -17.19
CA PHE A 114 -13.87 1.49 -16.27
C PHE A 114 -15.39 1.44 -16.24
N GLY A 115 -16.07 1.40 -17.39
CA GLY A 115 -17.53 1.33 -17.45
C GLY A 115 -18.10 0.07 -16.79
N LEU A 116 -17.49 -1.10 -17.06
CA LEU A 116 -17.88 -2.38 -16.47
C LEU A 116 -17.62 -2.41 -14.96
N MET A 117 -16.46 -1.93 -14.51
CA MET A 117 -16.12 -1.89 -13.09
C MET A 117 -16.95 -0.86 -12.33
N PHE A 118 -17.06 0.37 -12.82
CA PHE A 118 -17.82 1.43 -12.16
C PHE A 118 -19.32 1.14 -12.13
N GLY A 119 -19.88 0.72 -13.27
CA GLY A 119 -21.29 0.33 -13.38
C GLY A 119 -21.59 -0.94 -12.58
N GLY A 120 -20.77 -1.98 -12.75
CA GLY A 120 -20.89 -3.24 -12.03
C GLY A 120 -20.76 -3.08 -10.53
N PHE A 121 -19.84 -2.24 -10.05
CA PHE A 121 -19.67 -1.92 -8.64
C PHE A 121 -20.93 -1.28 -8.03
N ASN A 122 -21.46 -0.22 -8.66
CA ASN A 122 -22.67 0.43 -8.15
C ASN A 122 -23.87 -0.51 -8.23
N LEU A 123 -24.03 -1.27 -9.31
CA LEU A 123 -25.10 -2.27 -9.41
C LEU A 123 -24.96 -3.40 -8.38
N ALA A 124 -23.74 -3.76 -8.00
CA ALA A 124 -23.47 -4.78 -7.00
C ALA A 124 -23.83 -4.31 -5.60
N PHE A 125 -23.31 -3.16 -5.18
CA PHE A 125 -23.30 -2.75 -3.78
C PHE A 125 -24.35 -1.69 -3.44
N PHE A 126 -24.88 -0.93 -4.41
CA PHE A 126 -25.96 0.01 -4.13
C PHE A 126 -27.24 -0.70 -3.67
N PRO A 127 -27.74 -1.77 -4.35
CA PRO A 127 -28.89 -2.52 -3.88
C PRO A 127 -28.71 -3.13 -2.49
N MET A 128 -27.45 -3.44 -2.11
CA MET A 128 -27.16 -3.98 -0.78
C MET A 128 -27.51 -2.98 0.34
N HIS A 129 -27.33 -1.67 0.14
CA HIS A 129 -27.77 -0.66 1.11
C HIS A 129 -29.28 -0.76 1.35
N ILE A 130 -30.06 -0.91 0.28
CA ILE A 130 -31.52 -1.05 0.37
C ILE A 130 -31.89 -2.36 1.05
N SER A 131 -31.28 -3.48 0.65
CA SER A 131 -31.54 -4.78 1.29
C SER A 131 -31.19 -4.81 2.77
N GLY A 132 -30.14 -4.09 3.18
CA GLY A 132 -29.75 -3.94 4.58
C GLY A 132 -30.73 -3.10 5.38
N LEU A 133 -31.29 -2.04 4.79
CA LEU A 133 -32.37 -1.26 5.39
C LEU A 133 -33.69 -2.04 5.49
N LEU A 134 -33.92 -3.00 4.60
CA LEU A 134 -35.02 -3.96 4.67
C LEU A 134 -34.77 -5.09 5.69
N GLY A 135 -33.64 -5.06 6.41
CA GLY A 135 -33.34 -6.01 7.48
C GLY A 135 -32.66 -7.30 7.03
N MET A 136 -32.08 -7.36 5.83
CA MET A 136 -31.32 -8.54 5.39
C MET A 136 -30.03 -8.67 6.22
N PRO A 137 -29.89 -9.73 7.04
CA PRO A 137 -28.68 -9.95 7.83
C PRO A 137 -27.52 -10.37 6.93
N ARG A 138 -26.29 -10.05 7.35
CA ARG A 138 -25.07 -10.54 6.68
C ARG A 138 -24.81 -12.01 7.01
N ARG A 139 -23.98 -12.68 6.19
CA ARG A 139 -23.53 -14.08 6.42
C ARG A 139 -24.66 -15.13 6.44
N VAL A 140 -25.71 -14.89 5.67
CA VAL A 140 -26.77 -15.88 5.41
C VAL A 140 -26.60 -16.44 4.00
N TYR A 141 -26.73 -17.76 3.86
CA TYR A 141 -26.61 -18.42 2.57
C TYR A 141 -27.95 -18.47 1.79
N THR A 142 -29.08 -18.29 2.48
CA THR A 142 -30.42 -18.31 1.91
C THR A 142 -31.36 -17.39 2.68
N TYR A 143 -32.46 -16.99 2.05
CA TYR A 143 -33.51 -16.14 2.62
C TYR A 143 -34.88 -16.59 2.08
N ALA A 144 -35.94 -16.34 2.84
CA ALA A 144 -37.29 -16.74 2.46
C ALA A 144 -37.81 -15.94 1.26
N ASP A 145 -38.64 -16.59 0.44
CA ASP A 145 -39.30 -15.93 -0.69
C ASP A 145 -40.39 -14.95 -0.19
N GLY A 146 -40.72 -13.94 -1.00
CA GLY A 146 -41.74 -12.93 -0.68
C GLY A 146 -41.25 -11.73 0.16
N LEU A 147 -40.00 -11.69 0.59
CA LEU A 147 -39.42 -10.59 1.38
C LEU A 147 -39.03 -9.34 0.54
N GLY A 148 -39.31 -9.33 -0.77
CA GLY A 148 -38.87 -8.25 -1.68
C GLY A 148 -37.36 -8.19 -1.94
N LEU A 149 -36.59 -9.15 -1.40
CA LEU A 149 -35.13 -9.19 -1.50
C LEU A 149 -34.60 -9.84 -2.79
N ASN A 150 -35.43 -10.61 -3.51
CA ASN A 150 -35.01 -11.35 -4.70
C ASN A 150 -34.41 -10.45 -5.78
N LEU A 151 -35.12 -9.37 -6.14
CA LEU A 151 -34.66 -8.47 -7.18
C LEU A 151 -33.37 -7.73 -6.78
N LEU A 152 -33.28 -7.29 -5.52
CA LEU A 152 -32.11 -6.59 -5.00
C LEU A 152 -30.86 -7.48 -5.01
N ASN A 153 -30.99 -8.74 -4.56
CA ASN A 153 -29.89 -9.71 -4.59
C ASN A 153 -29.54 -10.17 -6.01
N ALA A 154 -30.52 -10.31 -6.91
CA ALA A 154 -30.27 -10.62 -8.31
C ALA A 154 -29.49 -9.49 -9.00
N MET A 155 -29.89 -8.23 -8.82
CA MET A 155 -29.13 -7.07 -9.32
C MET A 155 -27.72 -7.05 -8.74
N SER A 156 -27.59 -7.30 -7.43
CA SER A 156 -26.29 -7.35 -6.77
C SER A 156 -25.36 -8.40 -7.39
N THR A 157 -25.90 -9.58 -7.67
CA THR A 157 -25.18 -10.70 -8.31
C THR A 157 -24.76 -10.36 -9.74
N VAL A 158 -25.66 -9.78 -10.54
CA VAL A 158 -25.33 -9.32 -11.91
C VAL A 158 -24.24 -8.26 -11.87
N GLY A 159 -24.34 -7.29 -10.96
CA GLY A 159 -23.30 -6.27 -10.76
C GLY A 159 -21.94 -6.87 -10.42
N ALA A 160 -21.90 -7.89 -9.56
CA ALA A 160 -20.66 -8.58 -9.19
C ALA A 160 -20.01 -9.27 -10.40
N PHE A 161 -20.81 -9.94 -11.25
CA PHE A 161 -20.29 -10.54 -12.49
C PHE A 161 -19.81 -9.50 -13.50
N LEU A 162 -20.50 -8.35 -13.63
CA LEU A 162 -20.05 -7.25 -14.48
C LEU A 162 -18.72 -6.66 -13.99
N PHE A 163 -18.58 -6.49 -12.67
CA PHE A 163 -17.33 -6.05 -12.08
C PHE A 163 -16.19 -7.04 -12.35
N ALA A 164 -16.43 -8.33 -12.16
CA ALA A 164 -15.47 -9.39 -12.44
C ALA A 164 -15.07 -9.42 -13.94
N ALA A 165 -16.02 -9.23 -14.85
CA ALA A 165 -15.75 -9.12 -16.28
C ALA A 165 -14.85 -7.92 -16.61
N GLY A 166 -15.06 -6.77 -15.96
CA GLY A 166 -14.20 -5.60 -16.08
C GLY A 166 -12.77 -5.90 -15.62
N VAL A 167 -12.61 -6.53 -14.45
CA VAL A 167 -11.29 -6.95 -13.93
C VAL A 167 -10.59 -7.92 -14.89
N ALA A 168 -11.31 -8.92 -15.40
CA ALA A 168 -10.77 -9.87 -16.37
C ALA A 168 -10.31 -9.19 -17.67
N LEU A 169 -11.10 -8.22 -18.17
CA LEU A 169 -10.75 -7.45 -19.36
C LEU A 169 -9.46 -6.60 -19.15
N CYS A 170 -9.27 -6.06 -17.95
CA CYS A 170 -8.04 -5.35 -17.60
C CYS A 170 -6.82 -6.28 -17.64
N PHE A 171 -6.90 -7.45 -17.01
CA PHE A 171 -5.81 -8.43 -17.05
C PHE A 171 -5.52 -8.93 -18.45
N TRP A 172 -6.55 -9.09 -19.29
CA TRP A 172 -6.36 -9.44 -20.68
C TRP A 172 -5.61 -8.35 -21.46
N ASP A 173 -5.93 -7.06 -21.28
CA ASP A 173 -5.20 -5.95 -21.92
C ASP A 173 -3.76 -5.84 -21.42
N ALA A 174 -3.54 -6.05 -20.12
CA ALA A 174 -2.20 -6.11 -19.52
C ALA A 174 -1.37 -7.26 -20.13
N TRP A 175 -1.92 -8.47 -20.17
CA TRP A 175 -1.25 -9.63 -20.76
C TRP A 175 -0.93 -9.44 -22.24
N ARG A 176 -1.88 -8.91 -23.02
CA ARG A 176 -1.69 -8.54 -24.44
C ARG A 176 -0.52 -7.55 -24.60
N THR A 177 -0.42 -6.58 -23.71
CA THR A 177 0.57 -5.50 -23.80
C THR A 177 1.95 -5.95 -23.34
N LEU A 178 2.03 -6.79 -22.31
CA LEU A 178 3.28 -7.39 -21.82
C LEU A 178 3.89 -8.39 -22.82
N ARG A 179 3.12 -8.90 -23.79
CA ARG A 179 3.62 -9.77 -24.87
C ARG A 179 4.29 -9.02 -26.02
N ARG A 180 4.23 -7.68 -26.04
CA ARG A 180 4.90 -6.87 -27.06
C ARG A 180 6.40 -6.80 -26.77
N PRO A 181 7.26 -6.59 -27.78
CA PRO A 181 8.69 -6.40 -27.55
C PRO A 181 8.94 -5.19 -26.66
N GLU A 182 9.95 -5.26 -25.79
CA GLU A 182 10.31 -4.16 -24.89
C GLU A 182 10.76 -2.91 -25.67
N GLN A 183 10.33 -1.74 -25.19
CA GLN A 183 10.77 -0.44 -25.69
C GLN A 183 11.07 0.50 -24.52
N PRO A 184 11.86 1.58 -24.73
CA PRO A 184 12.05 2.60 -23.71
C PRO A 184 10.72 3.24 -23.32
N HIS A 185 10.41 3.26 -22.02
CA HIS A 185 9.15 3.79 -21.51
C HIS A 185 8.97 5.29 -21.76
N ASN A 186 10.07 6.05 -21.80
CA ASN A 186 10.09 7.51 -21.91
C ASN A 186 9.17 8.16 -20.85
N ASN A 187 8.73 9.41 -21.09
CA ASN A 187 7.73 10.08 -20.25
C ASN A 187 6.38 10.19 -21.00
N PRO A 188 5.53 9.15 -20.96
CA PRO A 188 4.30 9.10 -21.73
C PRO A 188 3.24 10.13 -21.27
N TRP A 189 3.26 10.46 -19.99
CA TRP A 189 2.27 11.33 -19.36
C TRP A 189 2.75 12.77 -19.20
N ASN A 190 3.97 13.09 -19.66
CA ASN A 190 4.66 14.34 -19.36
C ASN A 190 4.60 14.67 -17.87
N ALA A 191 4.82 13.67 -17.01
CA ALA A 191 4.74 13.82 -15.56
C ALA A 191 6.01 14.49 -15.00
N PRO A 192 5.90 15.26 -13.91
CA PRO A 192 7.00 16.08 -13.39
C PRO A 192 8.03 15.31 -12.55
N THR A 193 7.69 14.10 -12.13
CA THR A 193 8.37 13.34 -11.08
C THR A 193 9.39 12.35 -11.65
N LEU A 194 10.39 11.98 -10.84
CA LEU A 194 11.59 11.25 -11.30
C LEU A 194 11.33 9.82 -11.78
N GLU A 195 10.17 9.22 -11.51
CA GLU A 195 9.88 7.84 -11.94
C GLU A 195 9.83 7.70 -13.47
N TRP A 196 9.71 8.82 -14.20
CA TRP A 196 9.69 8.84 -15.66
C TRP A 196 11.05 9.13 -16.30
N MET A 197 12.12 9.18 -15.49
CA MET A 197 13.47 9.23 -16.02
C MET A 197 13.86 7.91 -16.68
N PRO A 198 14.68 7.93 -17.73
CA PRO A 198 15.17 6.72 -18.36
C PRO A 198 15.96 5.89 -17.32
N ALA A 199 15.43 4.70 -17.03
CA ALA A 199 16.03 3.76 -16.11
C ALA A 199 16.42 2.47 -16.85
N GLN A 200 17.56 1.89 -16.48
CA GLN A 200 18.01 0.57 -16.89
C GLN A 200 17.91 -0.40 -15.69
N GLU A 201 18.43 -1.62 -15.83
CA GLU A 201 18.46 -2.61 -14.74
C GLU A 201 19.16 -2.09 -13.47
N TYR A 202 20.13 -1.18 -13.63
CA TYR A 202 20.84 -0.53 -12.53
C TYR A 202 20.15 0.74 -12.00
N GLY A 203 18.95 1.07 -12.49
CA GLY A 203 18.27 2.33 -12.22
C GLY A 203 18.76 3.45 -13.15
N VAL A 204 19.05 4.62 -12.59
CA VAL A 204 19.48 5.80 -13.36
C VAL A 204 20.99 5.87 -13.48
N ARG A 205 21.49 6.37 -14.62
CA ARG A 205 22.94 6.45 -14.90
C ARG A 205 23.71 7.34 -13.92
N SER A 206 23.12 8.46 -13.53
CA SER A 206 23.64 9.34 -12.48
C SER A 206 22.47 9.89 -11.66
N ILE A 207 22.68 10.14 -10.38
CA ILE A 207 21.64 10.56 -9.44
C ILE A 207 21.51 12.10 -9.51
N PRO A 208 20.39 12.64 -10.02
CA PRO A 208 20.24 14.08 -10.21
C PRO A 208 20.10 14.84 -8.89
N GLN A 209 20.67 16.04 -8.81
CA GLN A 209 20.37 16.97 -7.73
C GLN A 209 19.00 17.62 -7.98
N VAL A 210 18.04 17.34 -7.09
CA VAL A 210 16.69 17.91 -7.18
C VAL A 210 16.55 19.09 -6.22
N ALA A 211 15.90 20.16 -6.69
CA ALA A 211 15.63 21.37 -5.90
C ALA A 211 14.12 21.68 -5.76
N SER A 212 13.27 20.88 -6.39
CA SER A 212 11.83 21.12 -6.53
C SER A 212 11.05 19.81 -6.45
N ILE A 213 9.75 19.91 -6.16
CA ILE A 213 8.83 18.77 -6.21
C ILE A 213 8.54 18.33 -7.65
N GLU A 214 8.80 19.19 -8.65
CA GLU A 214 8.52 18.95 -10.06
C GLU A 214 9.78 18.99 -10.96
N PRO A 215 10.80 18.15 -10.69
CA PRO A 215 12.12 18.26 -11.31
C PRO A 215 12.14 18.17 -12.84
N LEU A 216 11.29 17.34 -13.45
CA LEU A 216 11.28 17.15 -14.91
C LEU A 216 10.62 18.32 -15.66
N TRP A 217 9.71 19.05 -15.04
CA TRP A 217 9.13 20.26 -15.63
C TRP A 217 10.06 21.46 -15.50
N ASP A 218 10.70 21.61 -14.35
CA ASP A 218 11.66 22.69 -14.11
C ASP A 218 12.91 22.56 -14.98
N ARG A 219 13.35 21.32 -15.23
CA ARG A 219 14.51 21.01 -16.09
C ARG A 219 14.19 19.92 -17.10
N PRO A 220 13.60 20.27 -18.26
CA PRO A 220 13.27 19.30 -19.31
C PRO A 220 14.49 18.55 -19.88
N ALA A 221 15.70 19.11 -19.76
CA ALA A 221 16.96 18.51 -20.18
C ALA A 221 17.55 17.51 -19.16
N LEU A 222 16.93 17.36 -17.98
CA LEU A 222 17.44 16.52 -16.90
C LEU A 222 17.64 15.05 -17.30
N PRO A 223 16.73 14.40 -18.05
CA PRO A 223 16.94 13.03 -18.50
C PRO A 223 18.23 12.85 -19.31
N GLN A 224 18.52 13.76 -20.25
CA GLN A 224 19.72 13.69 -21.09
C GLN A 224 21.00 14.03 -20.30
N GLU A 225 20.90 14.88 -19.27
CA GLU A 225 22.01 15.14 -18.36
C GLU A 225 22.35 13.92 -17.51
N VAL A 226 21.32 13.25 -16.99
CA VAL A 226 21.44 12.03 -16.20
C VAL A 226 22.08 10.91 -17.01
N GLU A 227 21.61 10.66 -18.24
CA GLU A 227 22.20 9.67 -19.15
C GLU A 227 23.63 10.02 -19.57
N ALA A 228 23.96 11.31 -19.70
CA ALA A 228 25.32 11.75 -19.96
C ALA A 228 26.25 11.63 -18.74
N GLY A 229 25.74 11.23 -17.56
CA GLY A 229 26.54 11.10 -16.35
C GLY A 229 26.99 12.43 -15.77
N ARG A 230 26.23 13.52 -15.98
CA ARG A 230 26.58 14.87 -15.53
C ARG A 230 26.17 15.16 -14.08
N HIS A 231 25.60 14.19 -13.38
CA HIS A 231 25.16 14.32 -11.99
C HIS A 231 25.95 13.37 -11.06
N TRP A 232 25.49 13.20 -9.83
CA TRP A 232 26.20 12.45 -8.81
C TRP A 232 26.26 10.95 -9.11
N LEU A 233 27.36 10.32 -8.72
CA LEU A 233 27.63 8.89 -8.84
C LEU A 233 27.35 8.35 -10.27
N PRO A 234 28.03 8.87 -11.31
CA PRO A 234 27.83 8.44 -12.71
C PRO A 234 28.36 7.03 -13.02
N GLY A 235 29.07 6.44 -12.06
CA GLY A 235 29.57 5.08 -12.07
C GLY A 235 29.55 4.51 -10.66
N THR A 236 30.12 3.33 -10.46
CA THR A 236 30.21 2.68 -9.15
C THR A 236 31.56 3.01 -8.51
N ALA A 237 31.57 3.32 -7.22
CA ALA A 237 32.79 3.60 -6.48
C ALA A 237 33.57 2.32 -6.16
N PHE A 238 32.86 1.24 -5.80
CA PHE A 238 33.45 -0.05 -5.43
C PHE A 238 33.07 -1.19 -6.38
N GLY A 239 32.48 -0.90 -7.54
CA GLY A 239 32.05 -1.93 -8.49
C GLY A 239 30.78 -2.69 -8.09
N GLY A 240 30.10 -2.29 -7.01
CA GLY A 240 28.89 -2.93 -6.49
C GLY A 240 27.61 -2.12 -6.73
N ARG A 241 26.48 -2.60 -6.18
CA ARG A 241 25.22 -1.84 -6.13
C ARG A 241 25.35 -0.76 -5.06
N GLU A 242 25.25 0.49 -5.47
CA GLU A 242 25.48 1.65 -4.61
C GLU A 242 24.45 2.73 -4.90
N THR A 243 24.09 3.51 -3.88
CA THR A 243 23.19 4.64 -4.03
C THR A 243 23.55 5.76 -3.05
N LEU A 244 23.02 6.95 -3.27
CA LEU A 244 23.24 8.11 -2.40
C LEU A 244 22.08 8.28 -1.45
N VAL A 245 22.39 8.49 -0.17
CA VAL A 245 21.39 8.86 0.84
C VAL A 245 21.38 10.38 0.97
N THR A 246 20.18 10.94 0.89
CA THR A 246 19.95 12.38 0.99
C THR A 246 19.11 12.74 2.21
N SER A 247 19.08 14.03 2.56
CA SER A 247 18.18 14.54 3.59
C SER A 247 16.70 14.47 3.15
N PRO A 248 15.73 14.14 4.03
CA PRO A 248 14.30 13.95 3.68
C PRO A 248 13.54 15.16 3.09
N GLY A 249 14.14 16.35 3.01
CA GLY A 249 13.46 17.56 2.53
C GLY A 249 14.27 18.45 1.60
N LYS A 250 15.59 18.54 1.76
CA LYS A 250 16.45 19.42 0.96
C LYS A 250 17.25 18.71 -0.13
N ALA A 251 17.12 17.38 -0.20
CA ALA A 251 17.94 16.54 -1.08
C ALA A 251 19.47 16.77 -0.93
N GLU A 252 19.95 17.21 0.24
CA GLU A 252 21.38 17.36 0.53
C GLU A 252 22.02 15.98 0.69
N LEU A 253 23.16 15.76 0.03
CA LEU A 253 23.93 14.53 0.11
C LEU A 253 24.43 14.28 1.54
N ARG A 254 24.31 13.04 2.03
CA ARG A 254 24.76 12.65 3.37
C ARG A 254 25.87 11.63 3.33
N HIS A 255 25.63 10.50 2.67
CA HIS A 255 26.58 9.40 2.59
C HIS A 255 26.27 8.51 1.38
N LEU A 256 27.28 7.75 0.95
CA LEU A 256 27.12 6.67 -0.01
C LEU A 256 26.65 5.42 0.73
N LEU A 257 25.58 4.79 0.26
CA LEU A 257 25.07 3.52 0.77
C LEU A 257 25.41 2.39 -0.21
N ARG A 258 26.06 1.34 0.31
CA ARG A 258 26.26 0.09 -0.40
C ARG A 258 25.03 -0.79 -0.21
N LEU A 259 24.43 -1.22 -1.31
CA LEU A 259 23.26 -2.08 -1.29
C LEU A 259 23.70 -3.55 -1.25
N PRO A 260 22.95 -4.41 -0.53
CA PRO A 260 23.22 -5.83 -0.51
C PRO A 260 23.08 -6.44 -1.91
N GLY A 261 23.95 -7.41 -2.20
CA GLY A 261 23.89 -8.20 -3.43
C GLY A 261 22.82 -9.28 -3.38
N ASP A 262 22.76 -10.07 -4.45
CA ASP A 262 21.85 -11.21 -4.52
C ASP A 262 22.28 -12.31 -3.53
N GLY A 263 21.33 -12.90 -2.81
CA GLY A 263 21.62 -13.89 -1.78
C GLY A 263 20.44 -14.82 -1.51
N TRP A 264 20.75 -16.07 -1.13
CA TRP A 264 19.75 -17.08 -0.77
C TRP A 264 19.24 -16.94 0.66
N LEU A 265 19.97 -16.22 1.52
CA LEU A 265 19.63 -16.10 2.95
C LEU A 265 18.26 -15.46 3.21
N PRO A 266 17.83 -14.38 2.52
CA PRO A 266 16.48 -13.85 2.66
C PRO A 266 15.40 -14.85 2.26
N LEU A 267 15.66 -15.66 1.21
CA LEU A 267 14.74 -16.70 0.76
C LEU A 267 14.62 -17.84 1.78
N ILE A 268 15.75 -18.27 2.35
CA ILE A 268 15.77 -19.30 3.42
C ILE A 268 15.06 -18.77 4.67
N ALA A 269 15.28 -17.51 5.05
CA ALA A 269 14.57 -16.87 6.15
C ALA A 269 13.05 -16.83 5.91
N ALA A 270 12.61 -16.44 4.71
CA ALA A 270 11.20 -16.42 4.34
C ALA A 270 10.58 -17.83 4.37
N ALA A 271 11.25 -18.83 3.78
CA ALA A 271 10.81 -20.22 3.79
C ALA A 271 10.78 -20.81 5.21
N GLY A 272 11.78 -20.48 6.04
CA GLY A 272 11.85 -20.83 7.45
C GLY A 272 10.66 -20.28 8.24
N THR A 273 10.38 -18.99 8.10
CA THR A 273 9.24 -18.32 8.74
C THR A 273 7.90 -18.90 8.28
N ALA A 274 7.74 -19.13 6.97
CA ALA A 274 6.54 -19.77 6.43
C ALA A 274 6.35 -21.19 6.98
N GLY A 275 7.43 -21.99 7.01
CA GLY A 275 7.43 -23.33 7.58
C GLY A 275 7.05 -23.35 9.06
N PHE A 276 7.61 -22.44 9.87
CA PHE A 276 7.28 -22.28 11.28
C PHE A 276 5.77 -22.08 11.49
N PHE A 277 5.16 -21.12 10.78
CA PHE A 277 3.73 -20.86 10.94
C PHE A 277 2.85 -21.97 10.37
N LEU A 278 3.18 -22.51 9.19
CA LEU A 278 2.36 -23.56 8.56
C LEU A 278 2.36 -24.86 9.39
N LEU A 279 3.51 -25.28 9.92
CA LEU A 279 3.61 -26.51 10.71
C LEU A 279 2.90 -26.39 12.06
N LEU A 280 2.87 -25.19 12.65
CA LEU A 280 2.07 -24.94 13.85
C LEU A 280 0.56 -25.08 13.60
N THR A 281 0.07 -24.78 12.38
CA THR A 281 -1.37 -24.99 12.08
C THR A 281 -1.78 -26.46 12.09
N VAL A 282 -0.84 -27.37 11.80
CA VAL A 282 -1.04 -28.84 11.86
C VAL A 282 -0.54 -29.42 13.19
N ALA A 283 -0.22 -28.57 14.18
CA ALA A 283 0.33 -28.96 15.48
C ALA A 283 1.63 -29.77 15.43
N TRP A 284 2.42 -29.63 14.36
CA TRP A 284 3.75 -30.25 14.23
C TRP A 284 4.82 -29.38 14.89
N ILE A 285 4.85 -29.42 16.23
CA ILE A 285 5.60 -28.47 17.07
C ILE A 285 7.13 -28.57 16.86
N VAL A 286 7.70 -29.76 16.98
CA VAL A 286 9.17 -29.92 16.90
C VAL A 286 9.71 -29.49 15.54
N PRO A 287 9.16 -29.94 14.40
CA PRO A 287 9.58 -29.44 13.09
C PRO A 287 9.39 -27.93 12.94
N ALA A 288 8.28 -27.37 13.45
CA ALA A 288 8.04 -25.92 13.38
C ALA A 288 9.20 -25.14 14.01
N PHE A 289 9.61 -25.48 15.24
CA PHE A 289 10.71 -24.80 15.92
C PHE A 289 12.06 -24.96 15.21
N VAL A 290 12.30 -26.09 14.52
CA VAL A 290 13.49 -26.24 13.66
C VAL A 290 13.46 -25.24 12.51
N PHE A 291 12.33 -25.09 11.80
CA PHE A 291 12.17 -24.08 10.75
C PHE A 291 12.29 -22.64 11.30
N GLY A 292 11.79 -22.39 12.51
CA GLY A 292 11.96 -21.12 13.21
C GLY A 292 13.44 -20.81 13.52
N ALA A 293 14.18 -21.80 14.04
CA ALA A 293 15.62 -21.65 14.29
C ALA A 293 16.41 -21.41 13.00
N VAL A 294 16.07 -22.12 11.92
CA VAL A 294 16.66 -21.90 10.59
C VAL A 294 16.38 -20.48 10.09
N SER A 295 15.16 -19.98 10.27
CA SER A 295 14.81 -18.60 9.91
C SER A 295 15.67 -17.58 10.66
N ILE A 296 15.76 -17.70 11.99
CA ILE A 296 16.56 -16.80 12.82
C ILE A 296 18.04 -16.85 12.40
N ALA A 297 18.60 -18.05 12.24
CA ALA A 297 19.99 -18.21 11.82
C ALA A 297 20.24 -17.58 10.44
N ALA A 298 19.33 -17.75 9.49
CA ALA A 298 19.42 -17.14 8.16
C ALA A 298 19.35 -15.62 8.21
N ILE A 299 18.45 -15.05 9.04
CA ILE A 299 18.36 -13.59 9.25
C ILE A 299 19.65 -13.05 9.85
N VAL A 300 20.17 -13.69 10.92
CA VAL A 300 21.42 -13.25 11.56
C VAL A 300 22.59 -13.32 10.58
N ALA A 301 22.72 -14.42 9.84
CA ALA A 301 23.75 -14.55 8.82
C ALA A 301 23.62 -13.50 7.71
N TRP A 302 22.38 -13.20 7.27
CA TRP A 302 22.12 -12.20 6.26
C TRP A 302 22.50 -10.80 6.73
N LEU A 303 22.07 -10.41 7.93
CA LEU A 303 22.41 -9.11 8.52
C LEU A 303 23.91 -8.97 8.71
N TRP A 304 24.59 -10.01 9.20
CA TRP A 304 26.05 -10.01 9.36
C TRP A 304 26.79 -9.86 8.04
N SER A 305 26.28 -10.48 6.97
CA SER A 305 26.86 -10.33 5.62
C SER A 305 26.64 -8.93 5.02
N SER A 306 25.60 -8.23 5.46
CA SER A 306 25.22 -6.92 4.92
C SER A 306 25.98 -5.77 5.61
N ASP A 307 26.37 -5.93 6.88
CA ASP A 307 27.03 -4.89 7.68
C ASP A 307 28.57 -5.02 7.67
N GLN A 308 29.16 -5.15 6.48
CA GLN A 308 30.62 -5.19 6.35
C GLN A 308 31.22 -3.78 6.31
N PRO A 309 32.33 -3.53 7.03
CA PRO A 309 33.00 -2.24 7.01
C PRO A 309 33.44 -1.89 5.58
N PRO A 310 33.31 -0.62 5.16
CA PRO A 310 33.67 -0.23 3.82
C PRO A 310 35.20 -0.28 3.63
N PRO A 311 35.69 -0.66 2.43
CA PRO A 311 37.13 -0.66 2.14
C PRO A 311 37.78 0.73 2.28
N GLN A 312 37.02 1.79 2.05
CA GLN A 312 37.44 3.18 2.21
C GLN A 312 36.35 3.97 2.94
N ALA A 313 36.74 4.83 3.87
CA ALA A 313 35.80 5.61 4.67
C ALA A 313 35.17 6.77 3.88
N MET A 314 35.89 7.33 2.91
CA MET A 314 35.45 8.45 2.08
C MET A 314 35.60 8.10 0.60
N VAL A 315 34.63 8.50 -0.21
CA VAL A 315 34.60 8.26 -1.65
C VAL A 315 34.22 9.54 -2.38
N GLN A 316 34.83 9.76 -3.53
CA GLN A 316 34.46 10.85 -4.44
C GLN A 316 33.23 10.44 -5.26
N VAL A 317 32.16 11.20 -5.14
CA VAL A 317 30.86 10.88 -5.79
C VAL A 317 30.56 11.77 -7.01
N GLY A 318 31.34 12.82 -7.25
CA GLY A 318 31.18 13.75 -8.38
C GLY A 318 31.76 15.12 -8.04
N ASP A 319 32.21 15.88 -9.05
CA ASP A 319 32.67 17.29 -8.91
C ASP A 319 33.63 17.58 -7.72
N GLY A 320 34.48 16.62 -7.38
CA GLY A 320 35.41 16.73 -6.24
C GLY A 320 34.78 16.62 -4.85
N VAL A 321 33.48 16.33 -4.76
CA VAL A 321 32.76 16.11 -3.50
C VAL A 321 33.09 14.73 -2.95
N LEU A 322 33.65 14.73 -1.73
CA LEU A 322 33.91 13.52 -0.95
C LEU A 322 32.76 13.28 0.04
N LEU A 323 32.21 12.06 0.02
CA LEU A 323 31.19 11.63 0.98
C LEU A 323 31.67 10.44 1.80
N PRO A 324 31.21 10.32 3.06
CA PRO A 324 31.44 9.12 3.84
C PRO A 324 30.67 7.92 3.26
N VAL A 325 31.24 6.73 3.41
CA VAL A 325 30.61 5.47 3.01
C VAL A 325 29.92 4.86 4.23
N GLY A 326 28.59 4.82 4.18
CA GLY A 326 27.74 4.46 5.32
C GLY A 326 27.59 5.59 6.35
N ALA A 327 26.71 5.36 7.31
CA ALA A 327 26.50 6.26 8.43
C ALA A 327 26.22 5.46 9.70
N THR A 328 26.60 6.02 10.84
CA THR A 328 26.38 5.44 12.18
C THR A 328 25.44 6.31 13.01
N GLY A 329 24.79 5.70 14.00
CA GLY A 329 23.84 6.39 14.88
C GLY A 329 22.62 6.94 14.13
N ARG A 330 22.13 8.12 14.54
CA ARG A 330 20.88 8.73 14.02
C ARG A 330 20.89 9.07 12.53
N GLN A 331 22.06 9.10 11.91
CA GLN A 331 22.21 9.35 10.48
C GLN A 331 22.06 8.06 9.64
N SER A 332 22.14 6.89 10.28
CA SER A 332 21.93 5.60 9.65
C SER A 332 20.46 5.29 9.47
N HIS A 333 20.10 4.69 8.33
CA HIS A 333 18.75 4.19 8.07
C HIS A 333 18.41 3.02 9.02
N SER A 334 19.38 2.16 9.36
CA SER A 334 19.19 1.03 10.29
C SER A 334 18.81 1.47 11.70
N TRP A 335 19.28 2.64 12.15
CA TRP A 335 18.91 3.19 13.46
C TRP A 335 17.42 3.54 13.49
N TRP A 336 16.92 4.23 12.46
CA TRP A 336 15.50 4.56 12.37
C TRP A 336 14.62 3.33 12.17
N ALA A 337 15.08 2.34 11.40
CA ALA A 337 14.39 1.07 11.27
C ALA A 337 14.21 0.38 12.63
N MET A 338 15.26 0.35 13.45
CA MET A 338 15.19 -0.21 14.81
C MET A 338 14.27 0.60 15.73
N VAL A 339 14.30 1.93 15.66
CA VAL A 339 13.40 2.79 16.45
C VAL A 339 11.94 2.51 16.11
N ILE A 340 11.61 2.38 14.82
CA ILE A 340 10.25 2.06 14.37
C ILE A 340 9.84 0.67 14.87
N LEU A 341 10.72 -0.33 14.75
CA LEU A 341 10.46 -1.68 15.26
C LEU A 341 10.16 -1.68 16.76
N LEU A 342 11.02 -1.03 17.56
CA LEU A 342 10.83 -0.91 19.00
C LEU A 342 9.55 -0.16 19.37
N ALA A 343 9.16 0.85 18.59
CA ALA A 343 7.90 1.56 18.80
C ALA A 343 6.68 0.66 18.51
N VAL A 344 6.74 -0.16 17.46
CA VAL A 344 5.71 -1.16 17.16
C VAL A 344 5.62 -2.19 18.27
N ASP A 345 6.75 -2.76 18.70
CA ASP A 345 6.79 -3.74 19.79
C ASP A 345 6.25 -3.14 21.10
N ALA A 346 6.67 -1.92 21.45
CA ALA A 346 6.15 -1.21 22.61
C ALA A 346 4.64 -1.02 22.56
N SER A 347 4.06 -0.75 21.37
CA SER A 347 2.61 -0.62 21.22
C SER A 347 1.87 -1.95 21.45
N ILE A 348 2.47 -3.07 21.01
CA ILE A 348 1.93 -4.42 21.24
C ILE A 348 1.96 -4.75 22.73
N PHE A 349 3.10 -4.53 23.40
CA PHE A 349 3.23 -4.75 24.84
C PHE A 349 2.28 -3.84 25.65
N ALA A 350 2.12 -2.58 25.25
CA ALA A 350 1.17 -1.67 25.89
C ALA A 350 -0.28 -2.15 25.72
N ALA A 351 -0.66 -2.67 24.55
CA ALA A 351 -1.99 -3.24 24.34
C ALA A 351 -2.22 -4.50 25.19
N LEU A 352 -1.22 -5.38 25.32
CA LEU A 352 -1.28 -6.55 26.19
C LEU A 352 -1.36 -6.17 27.67
N ALA A 353 -0.57 -5.20 28.12
CA ALA A 353 -0.61 -4.68 29.48
C ALA A 353 -1.97 -4.03 29.79
N PHE A 354 -2.51 -3.24 28.86
CA PHE A 354 -3.84 -2.67 28.98
C PHE A 354 -4.91 -3.76 29.07
N SER A 355 -4.84 -4.79 28.21
CA SER A 355 -5.77 -5.92 28.25
C SER A 355 -5.73 -6.63 29.60
N HIS A 356 -4.53 -6.93 30.10
CA HIS A 356 -4.34 -7.54 31.41
C HIS A 356 -4.92 -6.69 32.54
N LEU A 357 -4.61 -5.39 32.57
CA LEU A 357 -5.13 -4.46 33.57
C LEU A 357 -6.66 -4.37 33.50
N HIS A 358 -7.22 -4.21 32.30
CA HIS A 358 -8.65 -4.09 32.09
C HIS A 358 -9.40 -5.34 32.56
N VAL A 359 -8.93 -6.53 32.19
CA VAL A 359 -9.50 -7.80 32.64
C VAL A 359 -9.37 -7.94 34.16
N SER A 360 -8.20 -7.64 34.74
CA SER A 360 -7.98 -7.75 36.19
C SER A 360 -8.90 -6.83 37.01
N MET A 361 -9.21 -5.63 36.51
CA MET A 361 -10.14 -4.70 37.16
C MET A 361 -11.62 -5.11 37.01
N ALA A 362 -11.95 -5.92 36.00
CA ALA A 362 -13.30 -6.40 35.76
C ALA A 362 -13.61 -7.72 36.50
N LEU A 363 -12.60 -8.39 37.06
CA LEU A 363 -12.78 -9.63 37.83
C LEU A 363 -13.25 -9.32 39.25
N GLU A 364 -14.28 -10.02 39.72
CA GLU A 364 -14.73 -9.97 41.12
C GLU A 364 -13.74 -10.64 42.09
N VAL A 365 -12.92 -11.59 41.58
CA VAL A 365 -11.86 -12.29 42.32
C VAL A 365 -10.59 -12.32 41.45
N CYS A 366 -9.51 -11.68 41.92
CA CYS A 366 -8.23 -11.65 41.22
C CYS A 366 -7.07 -12.03 42.17
N PRO A 367 -6.29 -13.09 41.87
CA PRO A 367 -6.37 -13.97 40.70
C PRO A 367 -7.56 -14.96 40.78
N PRO A 368 -8.08 -15.43 39.63
CA PRO A 368 -9.18 -16.39 39.63
C PRO A 368 -8.81 -17.69 40.36
N PRO A 369 -9.75 -18.37 41.03
CA PRO A 369 -9.47 -19.62 41.74
C PRO A 369 -8.82 -20.66 40.81
N GLY A 370 -7.63 -21.13 41.17
CA GLY A 370 -6.86 -22.09 40.37
C GLY A 370 -5.78 -21.48 39.46
N ALA A 371 -5.67 -20.16 39.38
CA ALA A 371 -4.53 -19.52 38.74
C ALA A 371 -3.30 -19.58 39.67
N ALA A 372 -2.44 -20.57 39.44
CA ALA A 372 -1.10 -20.62 39.99
C ALA A 372 -0.09 -20.12 38.94
N LEU A 373 0.93 -19.39 39.38
CA LEU A 373 2.12 -19.21 38.55
C LEU A 373 2.73 -20.60 38.29
N PRO A 374 3.26 -20.88 37.08
CA PRO A 374 4.01 -22.11 36.84
C PRO A 374 5.08 -22.25 37.93
N ALA A 375 5.21 -23.44 38.52
CA ALA A 375 6.33 -23.72 39.41
C ALA A 375 7.61 -23.52 38.60
N GLY A 376 8.45 -22.59 39.05
CA GLY A 376 9.55 -22.00 38.29
C GLY A 376 10.56 -22.98 37.70
#